data_AF-G5Q8V6-F1
#
_entry.id   AF-G5Q8V6-F1
#
_cell.length_a   1.000
_cell.length_b   1.000
_cell.length_c   1.000
_cell.angle_alpha   90.00
_cell.angle_beta   90.00
_cell.angle_gamma   90.00
#
_symmetry.space_group_name_H-M   'P 1'
#
loop_
_entity.id
_entity.type
_entity.pdbx_description
1 polymer ?
#
loop_
_entity_poly.entity_id
_entity_poly.type
_entity_poly.pdbx_seq_one_letter_code
_entity_poly.pdbx_strand_id
1 'polypeptide(L)'
;MPLVIVAIGVILLLLLMIRFKMNGFIALVLVALAVGLMQGMPLDKVIGSIKAGVGGTLGSLALIMGFGAMLGKMLADCGGAQRIATTLIAKFGKKHIQWAVVLTGFTVGFALFYEVGFVLMLPLVFTIAAAANIPLLYVGVPMAAALSVTHGFLPPHPGPTAIATIFHADMGKTLLFGTILAIPTVILAGPVYARFLKGIDKPIPEGLYSAKTFTEEEMPGFGVSVWTSLVPVILMAMRAVAEMILPKGHAFLPVAEFLGDPVMATLIAVLIAMFTFGLNRGRSMDQINDTLVSSIKIIAMMLLIIGGGGAFKQVLVDSGVDKYIASMMHETNVSPLLMAWSIAAVLR
;
A
#
# COMPACT_ATOMS: atom_id res chain seq x y z
N MET A 1 -19.03 29.38 10.26
CA MET A 1 -19.51 27.98 10.15
C MET A 1 -18.41 27.11 9.55
N PRO A 2 -17.36 26.74 10.32
CA PRO A 2 -16.20 26.04 9.80
C PRO A 2 -16.55 24.74 9.06
N LEU A 3 -17.50 23.96 9.58
CA LEU A 3 -17.97 22.73 8.94
C LEU A 3 -18.65 22.95 7.59
N VAL A 4 -19.41 24.04 7.42
CA VAL A 4 -20.08 24.34 6.15
C VAL A 4 -19.03 24.65 5.08
N ILE A 5 -17.98 25.38 5.44
CA ILE A 5 -16.86 25.67 4.53
C ILE A 5 -16.11 24.39 4.15
N VAL A 6 -15.91 23.46 5.09
CA VAL A 6 -15.32 22.15 4.80
C VAL A 6 -16.21 21.34 3.87
N ALA A 7 -17.52 21.29 4.12
CA ALA A 7 -18.47 20.60 3.26
C ALA A 7 -18.47 21.18 1.84
N ILE A 8 -18.44 22.51 1.70
CA ILE A 8 -18.25 23.19 0.42
C ILE A 8 -16.92 22.78 -0.23
N GLY A 9 -15.84 22.70 0.56
CA GLY A 9 -14.53 22.22 0.10
C GLY A 9 -14.57 20.80 -0.46
N VAL A 10 -15.23 19.86 0.22
CA VAL A 10 -15.42 18.48 -0.26
C VAL A 10 -16.26 18.44 -1.53
N ILE A 11 -17.36 19.19 -1.58
CA ILE A 11 -18.20 19.30 -2.79
C ILE A 11 -17.37 19.87 -3.95
N LEU A 12 -16.59 20.92 -3.71
CA LEU A 12 -15.72 21.52 -4.70
C LEU A 12 -14.67 20.51 -5.20
N LEU A 13 -14.06 19.75 -4.30
CA LEU A 13 -13.10 18.68 -4.64
C LEU A 13 -13.74 17.63 -5.56
N LEU A 14 -14.92 17.11 -5.17
CA LEU A 14 -15.66 16.13 -5.96
C LEU A 14 -16.09 16.71 -7.31
N LEU A 15 -16.54 17.96 -7.35
CA LEU A 15 -16.95 18.64 -8.57
C LEU A 15 -15.76 18.82 -9.53
N LEU A 16 -14.60 19.24 -9.02
CA LEU A 16 -13.37 19.36 -9.80
C LEU A 16 -12.89 18.02 -10.36
N MET A 17 -12.93 16.95 -9.56
CA MET A 17 -12.48 15.62 -10.01
C MET A 17 -13.49 14.90 -10.92
N ILE A 18 -14.79 14.95 -10.61
CA ILE A 18 -15.82 14.19 -11.33
C ILE A 18 -16.32 14.96 -12.55
N ARG A 19 -16.73 16.22 -12.37
CA ARG A 19 -17.39 17.00 -13.44
C ARG A 19 -16.38 17.66 -14.37
N PHE A 20 -15.30 18.21 -13.81
CA PHE A 20 -14.23 18.85 -14.60
C PHE A 20 -13.07 17.91 -14.94
N LYS A 21 -13.07 16.68 -14.41
CA LYS A 21 -12.03 15.66 -14.68
C LYS A 21 -10.61 16.17 -14.42
N MET A 22 -10.46 17.07 -13.45
CA MET A 22 -9.19 17.68 -13.12
C MET A 22 -8.31 16.67 -12.36
N ASN A 23 -6.99 16.78 -12.56
CA ASN A 23 -6.03 15.96 -11.84
C ASN A 23 -6.21 16.11 -10.32
N GLY A 24 -6.26 14.98 -9.59
CA GLY A 24 -6.56 14.96 -8.16
C GLY A 24 -5.60 15.78 -7.30
N PHE A 25 -4.30 15.83 -7.64
CA PHE A 25 -3.34 16.67 -6.93
C PHE A 25 -3.65 18.16 -7.08
N ILE A 26 -3.92 18.60 -8.32
CA ILE A 26 -4.30 19.99 -8.61
C ILE A 26 -5.60 20.34 -7.88
N ALA A 27 -6.58 19.43 -7.92
CA ALA A 27 -7.86 19.62 -7.24
C ALA A 27 -7.68 19.78 -5.73
N LEU A 28 -6.86 18.94 -5.09
CA LEU A 28 -6.56 19.04 -3.67
C LEU A 28 -5.89 20.37 -3.29
N VAL A 29 -4.91 20.83 -4.08
CA VAL A 29 -4.22 22.11 -3.82
C VAL A 29 -5.17 23.30 -4.01
N LEU A 30 -5.98 23.31 -5.06
CA LEU A 30 -6.95 24.39 -5.28
C LEU A 30 -8.04 24.43 -4.21
N VAL A 31 -8.51 23.27 -3.76
CA VAL A 31 -9.49 23.18 -2.67
C VAL A 31 -8.85 23.62 -1.34
N ALA A 32 -7.60 23.25 -1.07
CA ALA A 32 -6.87 23.75 0.10
C ALA A 32 -6.74 25.27 0.08
N LEU A 33 -6.40 25.86 -1.07
CA LEU A 33 -6.38 27.32 -1.23
C LEU A 33 -7.75 27.95 -0.96
N ALA A 34 -8.80 27.42 -1.61
CA ALA A 34 -10.16 27.95 -1.48
C ALA A 34 -10.68 27.85 -0.04
N VAL A 35 -10.50 26.70 0.62
CA VAL A 35 -10.94 26.49 2.00
C VAL A 35 -10.16 27.37 2.97
N GLY A 36 -8.84 27.50 2.83
CA GLY A 36 -8.03 28.38 3.68
C GLY A 36 -8.50 29.84 3.61
N LEU A 37 -8.75 30.33 2.38
CA LEU A 37 -9.27 31.69 2.17
C LEU A 37 -10.69 31.87 2.73
N MET A 38 -11.58 30.90 2.53
CA MET A 38 -12.94 30.95 3.08
C MET A 38 -12.97 30.91 4.62
N GLN A 39 -11.99 30.28 5.25
CA GLN A 39 -11.82 30.31 6.72
C GLN A 39 -11.18 31.61 7.23
N GLY A 40 -10.84 32.56 6.34
CA GLY A 40 -10.29 33.86 6.71
C GLY A 40 -8.77 33.86 6.94
N MET A 41 -8.05 32.84 6.49
CA MET A 41 -6.59 32.84 6.57
C MET A 41 -5.98 33.87 5.60
N PRO A 42 -4.93 34.62 6.02
CA PRO A 42 -4.12 35.42 5.11
C PRO A 42 -3.50 34.55 3.99
N LEU A 43 -3.47 35.08 2.76
CA LEU A 43 -3.04 34.33 1.58
C LEU A 43 -1.61 33.75 1.71
N ASP A 44 -0.69 34.51 2.31
CA ASP A 44 0.68 34.10 2.61
C ASP A 44 0.73 32.90 3.57
N LYS A 45 -0.13 32.91 4.60
CA LYS A 45 -0.25 31.79 5.54
C LYS A 45 -0.84 30.55 4.89
N VAL A 46 -1.83 30.68 4.01
CA VAL A 46 -2.40 29.53 3.30
C VAL A 46 -1.34 28.82 2.44
N ILE A 47 -0.51 29.59 1.71
CA ILE A 47 0.59 29.01 0.93
C ILE A 47 1.62 28.35 1.85
N GLY A 48 1.93 28.97 3.00
CA GLY A 48 2.79 28.39 4.04
C GLY A 48 2.27 27.03 4.54
N SER A 49 0.98 26.97 4.90
CA SER A 49 0.31 25.74 5.35
C SER A 49 0.31 24.65 4.29
N ILE A 50 0.07 25.00 3.02
CA ILE A 50 0.16 24.05 1.91
C ILE A 50 1.57 23.47 1.80
N LYS A 51 2.60 24.31 1.79
CA LYS A 51 4.01 23.86 1.71
C LYS A 51 4.38 22.96 2.89
N ALA A 52 4.00 23.36 4.10
CA ALA A 52 4.23 22.59 5.32
C ALA A 52 3.50 21.23 5.28
N GLY A 53 2.24 21.21 4.84
CA GLY A 53 1.44 19.99 4.74
C GLY A 53 1.99 18.99 3.71
N VAL A 54 2.38 19.50 2.53
CA VAL A 54 3.05 18.67 1.51
C VAL A 54 4.37 18.12 2.05
N GLY A 55 5.24 18.99 2.57
CA GLY A 55 6.59 18.61 3.03
C GLY A 55 6.57 17.65 4.22
N GLY A 56 5.72 17.91 5.22
CA GLY A 56 5.57 17.04 6.38
C GLY A 56 5.03 15.66 6.03
N THR A 57 4.14 15.56 5.04
CA THR A 57 3.60 14.28 4.58
C THR A 57 4.59 13.51 3.70
N LEU A 58 5.24 14.20 2.75
CA LEU A 58 6.19 13.56 1.84
C LEU A 58 7.53 13.22 2.48
N GLY A 59 7.95 13.91 3.55
CA GLY A 59 9.29 13.77 4.14
C GLY A 59 9.69 12.33 4.47
N SER A 60 8.80 11.55 5.09
CA SER A 60 9.04 10.13 5.36
C SER A 60 8.48 9.22 4.26
N LEU A 61 7.30 9.55 3.72
CA LEU A 61 6.58 8.68 2.79
C LEU A 61 7.25 8.59 1.41
N ALA A 62 7.91 9.64 0.93
CA ALA A 62 8.55 9.63 -0.38
C ALA A 62 9.65 8.57 -0.48
N LEU A 63 10.45 8.41 0.58
CA LEU A 63 11.52 7.42 0.63
C LEU A 63 10.94 6.01 0.69
N ILE A 64 10.00 5.76 1.61
CA ILE A 64 9.36 4.46 1.80
C ILE A 64 8.67 4.00 0.51
N MET A 65 7.89 4.88 -0.12
CA MET A 65 7.20 4.57 -1.37
C MET A 65 8.17 4.43 -2.53
N GLY A 66 9.20 5.27 -2.62
CA GLY A 66 10.23 5.21 -3.64
C GLY A 66 10.95 3.87 -3.64
N PHE A 67 11.50 3.48 -2.49
CA PHE A 67 12.19 2.20 -2.33
C PHE A 67 11.23 1.00 -2.45
N GLY A 68 10.01 1.10 -1.90
CA GLY A 68 8.99 0.07 -2.09
C GLY A 68 8.63 -0.16 -3.55
N ALA A 69 8.44 0.92 -4.33
CA ALA A 69 8.16 0.83 -5.76
C ALA A 69 9.33 0.21 -6.53
N MET A 70 10.56 0.60 -6.20
CA MET A 70 11.77 0.01 -6.77
C MET A 70 11.85 -1.48 -6.51
N LEU A 71 11.76 -1.90 -5.24
CA LEU A 71 11.76 -3.31 -4.84
C LEU A 71 10.69 -4.09 -5.60
N GLY A 72 9.47 -3.55 -5.62
CA GLY A 72 8.35 -4.19 -6.28
C GLY A 72 8.54 -4.31 -7.80
N LYS A 73 8.98 -3.24 -8.45
CA LYS A 73 9.26 -3.25 -9.88
C LYS A 73 10.37 -4.23 -10.23
N MET A 74 11.41 -4.35 -9.40
CA MET A 74 12.46 -5.36 -9.57
C MET A 74 11.93 -6.79 -9.43
N LEU A 75 11.05 -7.05 -8.46
CA LEU A 75 10.40 -8.35 -8.28
C LEU A 75 9.50 -8.72 -9.47
N ALA A 76 8.78 -7.73 -10.02
CA ALA A 76 7.89 -7.92 -11.17
C ALA A 76 8.68 -8.17 -12.47
N ASP A 77 9.68 -7.33 -12.76
CA ASP A 77 10.42 -7.36 -14.03
C ASP A 77 11.40 -8.54 -14.15
N CYS A 78 11.77 -9.18 -13.04
CA CYS A 78 12.56 -10.41 -13.05
C CYS A 78 11.70 -11.69 -13.03
N GLY A 79 10.37 -11.58 -12.99
CA GLY A 79 9.48 -12.73 -12.87
C GLY A 79 9.50 -13.40 -11.48
N GLY A 80 10.07 -12.75 -10.46
CA GLY A 80 10.10 -13.29 -9.11
C GLY A 80 8.70 -13.46 -8.50
N ALA A 81 7.78 -12.53 -8.78
CA ALA A 81 6.39 -12.70 -8.36
C ALA A 81 5.70 -13.88 -9.06
N GLN A 82 5.97 -14.11 -10.36
CA GLN A 82 5.50 -15.30 -11.08
C GLN A 82 6.08 -16.57 -10.47
N ARG A 83 7.38 -16.60 -10.14
CA ARG A 83 8.05 -17.74 -9.50
C ARG A 83 7.40 -18.11 -8.16
N ILE A 84 7.14 -17.13 -7.30
CA ILE A 84 6.50 -17.36 -5.99
C ILE A 84 5.17 -18.06 -6.22
N ALA A 85 4.41 -17.53 -7.16
CA ALA A 85 3.07 -17.99 -7.45
C ALA A 85 3.05 -19.41 -8.02
N THR A 86 3.76 -19.66 -9.13
CA THR A 86 3.79 -20.97 -9.80
C THR A 86 4.30 -22.07 -8.86
N THR A 87 5.33 -21.77 -8.05
CA THR A 87 5.90 -22.73 -7.09
C THR A 87 4.90 -23.09 -5.98
N LEU A 88 4.22 -22.10 -5.39
CA LEU A 88 3.23 -22.36 -4.34
C LEU A 88 2.03 -23.14 -4.89
N ILE A 89 1.57 -22.81 -6.08
CA ILE A 89 0.45 -23.53 -6.73
C ILE A 89 0.83 -24.99 -7.00
N ALA A 90 2.03 -25.23 -7.54
CA ALA A 90 2.53 -26.58 -7.79
C ALA A 90 2.63 -27.40 -6.50
N LYS A 91 3.11 -26.80 -5.40
CA LYS A 91 3.31 -27.47 -4.11
C LYS A 91 2.01 -27.81 -3.40
N PHE A 92 1.04 -26.91 -3.37
CA PHE A 92 -0.24 -27.11 -2.67
C PHE A 92 -1.21 -28.00 -3.46
N GLY A 93 -1.03 -28.08 -4.78
CA GLY A 93 -1.85 -28.87 -5.69
C GLY A 93 -3.28 -28.31 -5.87
N LYS A 94 -4.04 -28.92 -6.79
CA LYS A 94 -5.39 -28.46 -7.16
C LYS A 94 -6.37 -28.37 -5.98
N LYS A 95 -6.22 -29.23 -4.97
CA LYS A 95 -7.12 -29.31 -3.81
C LYS A 95 -7.02 -28.10 -2.87
N HIS A 96 -5.86 -27.44 -2.78
CA HIS A 96 -5.63 -26.31 -1.85
C HIS A 96 -5.26 -25.02 -2.59
N ILE A 97 -5.73 -24.87 -3.82
CA ILE A 97 -5.33 -23.79 -4.71
C ILE A 97 -5.66 -22.39 -4.16
N GLN A 98 -6.76 -22.25 -3.42
CA GLN A 98 -7.13 -20.98 -2.78
C GLN A 98 -6.09 -20.56 -1.74
N TRP A 99 -5.56 -21.51 -0.95
CA TRP A 99 -4.53 -21.21 0.04
C TRP A 99 -3.20 -20.86 -0.62
N ALA A 100 -2.84 -21.54 -1.70
CA ALA A 100 -1.65 -21.20 -2.49
C ALA A 100 -1.72 -19.77 -3.01
N VAL A 101 -2.88 -19.38 -3.53
CA VAL A 101 -3.12 -18.06 -4.11
C VAL A 101 -3.20 -16.98 -3.02
N VAL A 102 -3.80 -17.26 -1.87
CA VAL A 102 -3.76 -16.35 -0.72
C VAL A 102 -2.34 -16.11 -0.24
N LEU A 103 -1.55 -17.17 -0.03
CA LEU A 103 -0.17 -17.06 0.43
C LEU A 103 0.70 -16.30 -0.58
N THR A 104 0.47 -16.56 -1.87
CA THR A 104 1.15 -15.84 -2.93
C THR A 104 0.76 -14.37 -2.91
N GLY A 105 -0.54 -14.05 -2.91
CA GLY A 105 -1.05 -12.69 -2.87
C GLY A 105 -0.57 -11.93 -1.63
N PHE A 106 -0.46 -12.60 -0.48
CA PHE A 106 0.07 -12.01 0.74
C PHE A 106 1.57 -11.71 0.62
N THR A 107 2.36 -12.65 0.10
CA THR A 107 3.81 -12.48 -0.09
C THR A 107 4.11 -11.39 -1.11
N VAL A 108 3.44 -11.46 -2.27
CA VAL A 108 3.58 -10.49 -3.35
C VAL A 108 3.04 -9.12 -2.93
N GLY A 109 1.93 -9.08 -2.17
CA GLY A 109 1.30 -7.85 -1.70
C GLY A 109 2.11 -7.08 -0.67
N PHE A 110 3.07 -7.70 0.01
CA PHE A 110 4.05 -6.96 0.81
C PHE A 110 5.08 -6.20 -0.03
N ALA A 111 5.46 -6.76 -1.19
CA ALA A 111 6.48 -6.18 -2.04
C ALA A 111 5.93 -5.31 -3.17
N LEU A 112 4.72 -5.59 -3.66
CA LEU A 112 4.06 -4.88 -4.74
C LEU A 112 2.91 -4.02 -4.22
N PHE A 113 2.75 -2.85 -4.85
CA PHE A 113 1.50 -2.08 -4.75
C PHE A 113 0.32 -2.90 -5.29
N TYR A 114 -0.87 -2.62 -4.78
CA TYR A 114 -2.08 -3.34 -5.15
C TYR A 114 -2.27 -3.39 -6.66
N GLU A 115 -2.15 -2.25 -7.36
CA GLU A 115 -2.38 -2.15 -8.80
C GLU A 115 -1.38 -2.99 -9.59
N VAL A 116 -0.09 -2.92 -9.23
CA VAL A 116 0.99 -3.65 -9.91
C VAL A 116 0.88 -5.15 -9.64
N GLY A 117 0.68 -5.52 -8.36
CA GLY A 117 0.53 -6.90 -7.96
C GLY A 117 -0.71 -7.54 -8.57
N PHE A 118 -1.83 -6.82 -8.61
CA PHE A 118 -3.06 -7.31 -9.21
C PHE A 118 -2.90 -7.58 -10.70
N VAL A 119 -2.36 -6.61 -11.46
CA VAL A 119 -2.14 -6.76 -12.90
C VAL A 119 -1.20 -7.91 -13.23
N LEU A 120 -0.14 -8.10 -12.44
CA LEU A 120 0.81 -9.20 -12.65
C LEU A 120 0.22 -10.57 -12.29
N MET A 121 -0.56 -10.64 -11.22
CA MET A 121 -1.16 -11.88 -10.74
C MET A 121 -2.38 -12.32 -11.55
N LEU A 122 -3.07 -11.38 -12.19
CA LEU A 122 -4.31 -11.63 -12.93
C LEU A 122 -4.17 -12.70 -14.05
N PRO A 123 -3.20 -12.62 -14.98
CA PRO A 123 -3.04 -13.66 -16.00
C PRO A 123 -2.63 -15.02 -15.43
N LEU A 124 -1.94 -15.04 -14.29
CA LEU A 124 -1.68 -16.30 -13.60
C LEU A 124 -2.98 -16.88 -13.01
N VAL A 125 -3.82 -16.06 -12.40
CA VAL A 125 -5.15 -16.48 -11.92
C VAL A 125 -5.98 -17.06 -13.07
N PHE A 126 -5.94 -16.46 -14.27
CA PHE A 126 -6.58 -17.02 -15.46
C PHE A 126 -6.01 -18.37 -15.86
N THR A 127 -4.68 -18.48 -15.92
CA THR A 127 -3.97 -19.72 -16.26
C THR A 127 -4.34 -20.84 -15.29
N ILE A 128 -4.40 -20.53 -13.99
CA ILE A 128 -4.80 -21.47 -12.95
C ILE A 128 -6.25 -21.91 -13.11
N ALA A 129 -7.17 -20.94 -13.27
CA ALA A 129 -8.60 -21.21 -13.38
C ALA A 129 -8.88 -22.12 -14.59
N ALA A 130 -8.23 -21.85 -15.73
CA ALA A 130 -8.32 -22.68 -16.93
C ALA A 130 -7.72 -24.08 -16.71
N ALA A 131 -6.50 -24.19 -16.19
CA ALA A 131 -5.81 -25.48 -16.03
C ALA A 131 -6.44 -26.38 -14.94
N ALA A 132 -7.05 -25.77 -13.91
CA ALA A 132 -7.78 -26.48 -12.87
C ALA A 132 -9.26 -26.70 -13.19
N ASN A 133 -9.77 -26.11 -14.28
CA ASN A 133 -11.18 -26.10 -14.67
C ASN A 133 -12.11 -25.68 -13.50
N ILE A 134 -11.79 -24.54 -12.89
CA ILE A 134 -12.52 -23.97 -11.75
C ILE A 134 -12.95 -22.53 -12.05
N PRO A 135 -14.06 -22.04 -11.46
CA PRO A 135 -14.55 -20.69 -11.72
C PRO A 135 -13.50 -19.62 -11.39
N LEU A 136 -13.39 -18.61 -12.26
CA LEU A 136 -12.40 -17.54 -12.12
C LEU A 136 -12.49 -16.84 -10.75
N LEU A 137 -13.70 -16.47 -10.33
CA LEU A 137 -13.93 -15.76 -9.07
C LEU A 137 -13.53 -16.60 -7.85
N TYR A 138 -13.53 -17.93 -7.97
CA TYR A 138 -13.12 -18.84 -6.91
C TYR A 138 -11.62 -18.70 -6.56
N VAL A 139 -10.82 -18.24 -7.53
CA VAL A 139 -9.36 -18.05 -7.42
C VAL A 139 -8.99 -16.57 -7.35
N GLY A 140 -9.65 -15.74 -8.16
CA GLY A 140 -9.36 -14.30 -8.25
C GLY A 140 -9.75 -13.50 -7.01
N VAL A 141 -10.87 -13.85 -6.35
CA VAL A 141 -11.30 -13.13 -5.14
C VAL A 141 -10.35 -13.36 -3.96
N PRO A 142 -9.91 -14.59 -3.65
CA PRO A 142 -8.88 -14.80 -2.63
C PRO A 142 -7.56 -14.06 -2.93
N MET A 143 -7.15 -13.99 -4.20
CA MET A 143 -5.98 -13.23 -4.63
C MET A 143 -6.14 -11.73 -4.36
N ALA A 144 -7.25 -11.15 -4.84
CA ALA A 144 -7.55 -9.74 -4.68
C ALA A 144 -7.69 -9.37 -3.20
N ALA A 145 -8.36 -10.20 -2.41
CA ALA A 145 -8.50 -10.01 -0.97
C ALA A 145 -7.14 -10.00 -0.26
N ALA A 146 -6.24 -10.94 -0.60
CA ALA A 146 -4.89 -10.97 -0.03
C ALA A 146 -4.12 -9.67 -0.34
N LEU A 147 -4.10 -9.24 -1.61
CA LEU A 147 -3.44 -7.99 -2.02
C LEU A 147 -4.08 -6.75 -1.38
N SER A 148 -5.41 -6.70 -1.30
CA SER A 148 -6.14 -5.56 -0.72
C SER A 148 -5.89 -5.43 0.78
N VAL A 149 -5.87 -6.54 1.52
CA VAL A 149 -5.62 -6.51 2.95
C VAL A 149 -4.17 -6.13 3.24
N THR A 150 -3.19 -6.68 2.51
CA THR A 150 -1.79 -6.25 2.69
C THR A 150 -1.63 -4.76 2.41
N HIS A 151 -2.25 -4.26 1.33
CA HIS A 151 -2.20 -2.85 0.96
C HIS A 151 -2.88 -1.93 1.99
N GLY A 152 -4.02 -2.37 2.53
CA GLY A 152 -4.85 -1.54 3.41
C GLY A 152 -4.48 -1.61 4.90
N PHE A 153 -3.86 -2.70 5.36
CA PHE A 153 -3.65 -2.94 6.79
C PHE A 153 -2.19 -2.81 7.21
N LEU A 154 -1.23 -3.05 6.30
CA LEU A 154 0.15 -3.31 6.68
C LEU A 154 1.08 -2.19 6.20
N PRO A 155 1.82 -1.54 7.11
CA PRO A 155 3.03 -0.81 6.74
C PRO A 155 4.03 -1.77 6.06
N PRO A 156 4.88 -1.30 5.12
CA PRO A 156 5.15 0.10 4.77
C PRO A 156 4.19 0.75 3.75
N HIS A 157 3.04 0.14 3.41
CA HIS A 157 2.12 0.72 2.41
C HIS A 157 1.68 2.16 2.76
N PRO A 158 1.44 3.02 1.76
CA PRO A 158 1.30 4.46 1.99
C PRO A 158 0.18 4.83 2.96
N GLY A 159 -0.99 4.19 2.84
CA GLY A 159 -2.14 4.46 3.71
C GLY A 159 -1.83 4.14 5.19
N PRO A 160 -1.51 2.88 5.53
CA PRO A 160 -1.10 2.50 6.88
C PRO A 160 0.05 3.32 7.44
N THR A 161 1.10 3.56 6.63
CA THR A 161 2.28 4.33 7.05
C THR A 161 1.93 5.80 7.31
N ALA A 162 1.09 6.42 6.47
CA ALA A 162 0.65 7.80 6.65
C ALA A 162 -0.15 7.94 7.95
N ILE A 163 -1.09 7.04 8.22
CA ILE A 163 -1.88 7.04 9.45
C ILE A 163 -0.95 6.85 10.66
N ALA A 164 -0.06 5.86 10.63
CA ALA A 164 0.89 5.64 11.71
C ALA A 164 1.78 6.86 11.98
N THR A 165 2.24 7.53 10.92
CA THR A 165 3.03 8.77 11.04
C THR A 165 2.21 9.91 11.63
N ILE A 166 0.96 10.10 11.17
CA ILE A 166 0.06 11.16 11.62
C ILE A 166 -0.27 11.02 13.11
N PHE A 167 -0.47 9.79 13.58
CA PHE A 167 -0.78 9.51 14.99
C PHE A 167 0.47 9.24 15.85
N HIS A 168 1.67 9.36 15.28
CA HIS A 168 2.93 9.01 15.94
C HIS A 168 2.92 7.58 16.53
N ALA A 169 2.21 6.65 15.87
CA ALA A 169 2.14 5.27 16.27
C ALA A 169 3.44 4.53 15.92
N ASP A 170 3.84 3.58 16.76
CA ASP A 170 4.99 2.74 16.46
C ASP A 170 4.72 1.87 15.23
N MET A 171 5.62 1.91 14.26
CA MET A 171 5.43 1.23 12.98
C MET A 171 5.54 -0.29 13.12
N GLY A 172 6.41 -0.77 14.02
CA GLY A 172 6.57 -2.20 14.29
C GLY A 172 5.32 -2.81 14.92
N LYS A 173 4.76 -2.15 15.93
CA LYS A 173 3.49 -2.55 16.56
C LYS A 173 2.32 -2.45 15.59
N THR A 174 2.29 -1.40 14.76
CA THR A 174 1.25 -1.25 13.73
C THR A 174 1.31 -2.40 12.73
N LEU A 175 2.51 -2.79 12.28
CA LEU A 175 2.72 -3.97 11.44
C LEU A 175 2.27 -5.26 12.14
N LEU A 176 2.62 -5.44 13.42
CA LEU A 176 2.27 -6.63 14.20
C LEU A 176 0.74 -6.78 14.34
N PHE A 177 0.07 -5.76 14.87
CA PHE A 177 -1.38 -5.77 15.04
C PHE A 177 -2.11 -5.81 13.70
N GLY A 178 -1.62 -5.06 12.70
CA GLY A 178 -2.12 -5.12 11.34
C GLY A 178 -2.07 -6.54 10.77
N THR A 179 -0.97 -7.26 10.98
CA THR A 179 -0.80 -8.65 10.52
C THR A 179 -1.74 -9.61 11.24
N ILE A 180 -1.90 -9.45 12.55
CA ILE A 180 -2.85 -10.24 13.37
C ILE A 180 -4.28 -10.06 12.86
N LEU A 181 -4.67 -8.85 12.47
CA LEU A 181 -5.99 -8.56 11.90
C LEU A 181 -6.10 -8.92 10.42
N ALA A 182 -4.99 -8.88 9.68
CA ALA A 182 -4.95 -9.19 8.25
C ALA A 182 -5.27 -10.66 7.99
N ILE A 183 -4.71 -11.58 8.78
CA ILE A 183 -4.93 -13.03 8.61
C ILE A 183 -6.43 -13.41 8.63
N PRO A 184 -7.22 -13.11 9.68
CA PRO A 184 -8.64 -13.44 9.70
C PRO A 184 -9.41 -12.68 8.61
N THR A 185 -9.03 -11.43 8.31
CA THR A 185 -9.69 -10.64 7.26
C THR A 185 -9.51 -11.27 5.87
N VAL A 186 -8.29 -11.69 5.51
CA VAL A 186 -8.01 -12.37 4.23
C VAL A 186 -8.74 -13.71 4.15
N ILE A 187 -8.81 -14.47 5.25
CA ILE A 187 -9.52 -15.75 5.27
C ILE A 187 -11.02 -15.54 5.01
N LEU A 188 -11.62 -14.56 5.67
CA LEU A 188 -13.05 -14.25 5.55
C LEU A 188 -13.39 -13.64 4.19
N ALA A 189 -12.69 -12.58 3.78
CA ALA A 189 -12.93 -11.85 2.53
C ALA A 189 -12.44 -12.60 1.28
N GLY A 190 -11.50 -13.53 1.43
CA GLY A 190 -10.93 -14.32 0.35
C GLY A 190 -11.58 -15.71 0.25
N PRO A 191 -10.95 -16.79 0.76
CA PRO A 191 -11.43 -18.16 0.58
C PRO A 191 -12.88 -18.41 1.04
N VAL A 192 -13.29 -17.85 2.19
CA VAL A 192 -14.66 -18.07 2.72
C VAL A 192 -15.69 -17.38 1.83
N TYR A 193 -15.49 -16.10 1.52
CA TYR A 193 -16.39 -15.36 0.63
C TYR A 193 -16.44 -15.95 -0.78
N ALA A 194 -15.29 -16.38 -1.31
CA ALA A 194 -15.20 -16.99 -2.63
C ALA A 194 -16.02 -18.28 -2.78
N ARG A 195 -16.35 -18.99 -1.69
CA ARG A 195 -17.23 -20.17 -1.74
C ARG A 195 -18.64 -19.82 -2.19
N PHE A 196 -19.14 -18.63 -1.83
CA PHE A 196 -20.46 -18.15 -2.25
C PHE A 196 -20.48 -17.71 -3.72
N LEU A 197 -19.31 -17.47 -4.32
CA LEU A 197 -19.17 -17.01 -5.69
C LEU A 197 -18.95 -18.15 -6.70
N LYS A 198 -18.89 -19.42 -6.25
CA LYS A 198 -18.71 -20.58 -7.13
C LYS A 198 -19.80 -20.72 -8.20
N GLY A 199 -21.01 -20.25 -7.93
CA GLY A 199 -22.14 -20.34 -8.88
C GLY A 199 -22.06 -19.34 -10.03
N ILE A 200 -21.12 -18.39 -9.99
CA ILE A 200 -20.94 -17.39 -11.04
C ILE A 200 -19.83 -17.89 -11.97
N ASP A 201 -20.22 -18.73 -12.92
CA ASP A 201 -19.32 -19.21 -13.96
C ASP A 201 -19.40 -18.26 -15.16
N LYS A 202 -18.50 -17.28 -15.19
CA LYS A 202 -18.31 -16.43 -16.36
C LYS A 202 -17.08 -16.89 -17.11
N PRO A 203 -17.15 -16.97 -18.46
CA PRO A 203 -16.00 -17.34 -19.26
C PRO A 203 -14.85 -16.36 -19.01
N ILE A 204 -13.62 -16.89 -18.96
CA ILE A 204 -12.42 -16.08 -18.86
C ILE A 204 -12.36 -15.20 -20.12
N PRO A 205 -12.28 -13.86 -20.01
CA PRO A 205 -12.28 -13.00 -21.19
C PRO A 205 -11.08 -13.32 -22.09
N GLU A 206 -11.35 -13.54 -23.38
CA GLU A 206 -10.31 -13.80 -24.38
C GLU A 206 -9.42 -12.56 -24.58
N GLY A 207 -8.10 -12.76 -24.72
CA GLY A 207 -7.14 -11.67 -24.96
C GLY A 207 -6.57 -10.98 -23.72
N LEU A 208 -7.02 -11.28 -22.51
CA LEU A 208 -6.42 -10.74 -21.27
C LEU A 208 -5.23 -11.57 -20.73
N TYR A 209 -4.74 -12.55 -21.49
CA TYR A 209 -3.55 -13.35 -21.17
C TYR A 209 -2.23 -12.56 -21.29
N SER A 210 -2.28 -11.29 -21.66
CA SER A 210 -1.10 -10.46 -21.88
C SER A 210 -0.59 -9.82 -20.58
N ALA A 211 0.07 -10.63 -19.75
CA ALA A 211 1.27 -10.15 -19.09
C ALA A 211 2.46 -10.92 -19.65
N LYS A 212 3.65 -10.32 -19.59
CA LYS A 212 4.90 -11.02 -19.90
C LYS A 212 5.01 -12.24 -18.98
N THR A 213 4.79 -13.43 -19.52
CA THR A 213 5.06 -14.69 -18.83
C THR A 213 6.55 -14.97 -18.95
N PHE A 214 7.23 -15.03 -17.82
CA PHE A 214 8.66 -15.32 -17.77
C PHE A 214 8.90 -16.82 -17.95
N THR A 215 9.96 -17.18 -18.67
CA THR A 215 10.39 -18.57 -18.77
C THR A 215 11.07 -19.02 -17.47
N GLU A 216 11.21 -20.34 -17.31
CA GLU A 216 11.91 -20.93 -16.17
C GLU A 216 13.34 -20.40 -15.99
N GLU A 217 14.02 -20.15 -17.11
CA GLU A 217 15.40 -19.65 -17.17
C GLU A 217 15.49 -18.17 -16.81
N GLU A 218 14.46 -17.37 -17.08
CA GLU A 218 14.40 -15.94 -16.75
C GLU A 218 14.09 -15.68 -15.28
N MET A 219 13.31 -16.56 -14.63
CA MET A 219 12.87 -16.37 -13.26
C MET A 219 13.96 -16.68 -12.21
N PRO A 220 14.11 -15.87 -11.14
CA PRO A 220 14.94 -16.24 -9.99
C PRO A 220 14.39 -17.48 -9.26
N GLY A 221 15.18 -18.06 -8.36
CA GLY A 221 14.72 -19.19 -7.53
C GLY A 221 13.68 -18.77 -6.49
N PHE A 222 12.74 -19.67 -6.15
CA PHE A 222 11.66 -19.40 -5.21
C PHE A 222 12.12 -18.82 -3.88
N GLY A 223 13.13 -19.41 -3.25
CA GLY A 223 13.66 -18.94 -1.97
C GLY A 223 14.20 -17.52 -2.06
N VAL A 224 14.92 -17.19 -3.14
CA VAL A 224 15.44 -15.84 -3.40
C VAL A 224 14.27 -14.86 -3.58
N SER A 225 13.26 -15.23 -4.37
CA SER A 225 12.08 -14.39 -4.59
C SER A 225 11.37 -14.04 -3.28
N VAL A 226 11.08 -15.06 -2.46
CA VAL A 226 10.39 -14.88 -1.17
C VAL A 226 11.24 -14.07 -0.21
N TRP A 227 12.49 -14.48 0.05
CA TRP A 227 13.34 -13.81 1.04
C TRP A 227 13.63 -12.36 0.66
N THR A 228 14.03 -12.09 -0.58
CA THR A 228 14.28 -10.72 -1.05
C THR A 228 13.04 -9.85 -0.94
N SER A 229 11.85 -10.38 -1.29
CA SER A 229 10.59 -9.63 -1.22
C SER A 229 10.14 -9.30 0.21
N LEU A 230 10.48 -10.17 1.17
CA LEU A 230 10.05 -10.04 2.57
C LEU A 230 11.08 -9.35 3.47
N VAL A 231 12.26 -8.98 2.97
CA VAL A 231 13.31 -8.30 3.76
C VAL A 231 12.75 -7.13 4.59
N PRO A 232 11.98 -6.17 4.02
CA PRO A 232 11.53 -5.03 4.81
C PRO A 232 10.67 -5.47 6.01
N VAL A 233 9.77 -6.41 5.76
CA VAL A 233 8.82 -6.93 6.76
C VAL A 233 9.57 -7.66 7.87
N ILE A 234 10.57 -8.47 7.52
CA ILE A 234 11.36 -9.23 8.49
C ILE A 234 12.14 -8.28 9.39
N LEU A 235 12.77 -7.24 8.83
CA LEU A 235 13.53 -6.25 9.61
C LEU A 235 12.60 -5.43 10.53
N MET A 236 11.46 -4.97 10.01
CA MET A 236 10.46 -4.24 10.81
C MET A 236 9.86 -5.11 11.92
N ALA A 237 9.58 -6.39 11.64
CA ALA A 237 9.10 -7.34 12.63
C ALA A 237 10.16 -7.64 13.70
N MET A 238 11.44 -7.76 13.31
CA MET A 238 12.55 -7.94 14.24
C MET A 238 12.63 -6.79 15.25
N ARG A 239 12.48 -5.54 14.78
CA ARG A 239 12.37 -4.37 15.66
C ARG A 239 11.19 -4.47 16.62
N ALA A 240 10.00 -4.76 16.10
CA ALA A 240 8.78 -4.86 16.92
C ALA A 240 8.93 -5.90 18.05
N VAL A 241 9.51 -7.07 17.72
CA VAL A 241 9.76 -8.15 18.69
C VAL A 241 10.84 -7.74 19.69
N ALA A 242 11.91 -7.10 19.24
CA ALA A 242 12.99 -6.61 20.10
C ALA A 242 12.47 -5.60 21.14
N GLU A 243 11.67 -4.62 20.73
CA GLU A 243 11.05 -3.63 21.62
C GLU A 243 10.07 -4.24 22.64
N MET A 244 9.45 -5.37 22.29
CA MET A 244 8.47 -6.04 23.16
C MET A 244 9.13 -6.93 24.21
N ILE A 245 10.26 -7.57 23.88
CA ILE A 245 10.90 -8.59 24.74
C ILE A 245 12.09 -8.03 25.51
N LEU A 246 12.87 -7.11 24.92
CA LEU A 246 14.11 -6.63 25.53
C LEU A 246 13.85 -5.52 26.55
N PRO A 247 14.63 -5.46 27.66
CA PRO A 247 14.56 -4.38 28.62
C PRO A 247 15.03 -3.05 28.00
N LYS A 248 14.43 -1.94 28.44
CA LYS A 248 14.80 -0.59 28.02
C LYS A 248 16.30 -0.36 28.27
N GLY A 249 17.03 0.05 27.24
CA GLY A 249 18.49 0.29 27.30
C GLY A 249 19.37 -0.89 26.88
N HIS A 250 18.80 -2.01 26.45
CA HIS A 250 19.58 -3.12 25.89
C HIS A 250 20.36 -2.68 24.63
N ALA A 251 21.64 -3.07 24.52
CA ALA A 251 22.54 -2.61 23.45
C ALA A 251 22.09 -2.98 22.02
N PHE A 252 21.23 -3.99 21.88
CA PHE A 252 20.66 -4.39 20.60
C PHE A 252 19.48 -3.51 20.13
N LEU A 253 18.83 -2.77 21.04
CA LEU A 253 17.65 -1.96 20.70
C LEU A 253 17.95 -0.88 19.64
N PRO A 254 19.03 -0.07 19.75
CA PRO A 254 19.34 0.93 18.73
C PRO A 254 19.61 0.33 17.34
N VAL A 255 20.22 -0.86 17.30
CA VAL A 255 20.50 -1.56 16.04
C VAL A 255 19.20 -2.08 15.43
N ALA A 256 18.31 -2.65 16.25
CA ALA A 256 17.00 -3.11 15.81
C ALA A 256 16.12 -1.93 15.35
N GLU A 257 16.15 -0.80 16.07
CA GLU A 257 15.45 0.44 15.70
C GLU A 257 15.91 0.96 14.34
N PHE A 258 17.23 1.00 14.11
CA PHE A 258 17.80 1.45 12.83
C PHE A 258 17.46 0.50 11.68
N LEU A 259 17.66 -0.81 11.85
CA LEU A 259 17.42 -1.78 10.78
C LEU A 259 15.93 -1.97 10.47
N GLY A 260 15.08 -1.90 11.50
CA GLY A 260 13.64 -2.02 11.36
C GLY A 260 12.92 -0.71 11.14
N ASP A 261 13.63 0.42 11.00
CA ASP A 261 13.05 1.64 10.47
C ASP A 261 12.54 1.38 9.04
N PRO A 262 11.31 1.78 8.67
CA PRO A 262 10.74 1.46 7.36
C PRO A 262 11.56 1.99 6.18
N VAL A 263 12.18 3.17 6.32
CA VAL A 263 13.02 3.76 5.27
C VAL A 263 14.26 2.91 5.09
N MET A 264 14.93 2.56 6.18
CA MET A 264 16.14 1.75 6.14
C MET A 264 15.85 0.32 5.67
N ALA A 265 14.78 -0.29 6.16
CA ALA A 265 14.37 -1.64 5.80
C ALA A 265 14.05 -1.77 4.31
N THR A 266 13.35 -0.79 3.73
CA THR A 266 13.05 -0.75 2.29
C THR A 266 14.30 -0.46 1.45
N LEU A 267 15.19 0.42 1.90
CA LEU A 267 16.48 0.67 1.23
C LEU A 267 17.34 -0.60 1.20
N ILE A 268 17.52 -1.28 2.32
CA ILE A 268 18.27 -2.53 2.42
C ILE A 268 17.69 -3.58 1.47
N ALA A 269 16.36 -3.70 1.41
CA ALA A 269 15.70 -4.62 0.51
C ALA A 269 15.94 -4.29 -0.98
N VAL A 270 15.94 -3.00 -1.36
CA VAL A 270 16.28 -2.58 -2.73
C VAL A 270 17.73 -2.96 -3.06
N LEU A 271 18.68 -2.72 -2.16
CA LEU A 271 20.09 -3.10 -2.38
C LEU A 271 20.24 -4.62 -2.55
N ILE A 272 19.56 -5.41 -1.73
CA ILE A 272 19.51 -6.88 -1.86
C ILE A 272 18.85 -7.28 -3.18
N ALA A 273 17.77 -6.60 -3.60
CA ALA A 273 17.11 -6.86 -4.88
C ALA A 273 18.00 -6.51 -6.08
N MET A 274 18.77 -5.44 -6.02
CA MET A 274 19.75 -5.08 -7.06
C MET A 274 20.77 -6.18 -7.29
N PHE A 275 21.23 -6.82 -6.22
CA PHE A 275 22.09 -7.98 -6.33
C PHE A 275 21.33 -9.24 -6.80
N THR A 276 20.25 -9.61 -6.09
CA THR A 276 19.58 -10.91 -6.27
C THR A 276 18.71 -11.01 -7.53
N PHE A 277 17.98 -9.95 -7.88
CA PHE A 277 17.13 -9.88 -9.08
C PHE A 277 17.81 -9.17 -10.26
N GLY A 278 18.94 -8.49 -10.00
CA GLY A 278 19.73 -7.77 -11.00
C GLY A 278 21.04 -8.50 -11.36
N LEU A 279 22.12 -8.15 -10.65
CA LEU A 279 23.49 -8.56 -11.00
C LEU A 279 23.68 -10.09 -11.03
N ASN A 280 23.14 -10.81 -10.05
CA ASN A 280 23.22 -12.27 -9.97
C ASN A 280 22.40 -12.99 -11.06
N ARG A 281 21.64 -12.23 -11.87
CA ARG A 281 20.86 -12.71 -13.01
C ARG A 281 21.44 -12.24 -14.35
N GLY A 282 22.67 -11.71 -14.33
CA GLY A 282 23.37 -11.23 -15.53
C GLY A 282 22.85 -9.91 -16.08
N ARG A 283 22.03 -9.17 -15.33
CA ARG A 283 21.57 -7.83 -15.74
C ARG A 283 22.66 -6.80 -15.49
N SER A 284 22.85 -5.88 -16.45
CA SER A 284 23.79 -4.77 -16.26
C SER A 284 23.23 -3.73 -15.28
N MET A 285 24.11 -2.92 -14.71
CA MET A 285 23.71 -1.82 -13.83
C MET A 285 22.79 -0.82 -14.55
N ASP A 286 22.98 -0.60 -15.85
CA ASP A 286 22.11 0.26 -16.65
C ASP A 286 20.69 -0.29 -16.74
N GLN A 287 20.54 -1.59 -17.02
CA GLN A 287 19.22 -2.24 -17.05
C GLN A 287 18.52 -2.21 -15.69
N ILE A 288 19.30 -2.32 -14.60
CA ILE A 288 18.77 -2.17 -13.24
C ILE A 288 18.31 -0.72 -13.03
N ASN A 289 19.12 0.27 -13.38
CA ASN A 289 18.77 1.69 -13.27
C ASN A 289 17.50 2.04 -14.06
N ASP A 290 17.32 1.53 -15.27
CA ASP A 290 16.10 1.71 -16.06
C ASP A 290 14.86 1.18 -15.32
N THR A 291 15.01 0.03 -14.64
CA THR A 291 13.96 -0.56 -13.81
C THR A 291 13.64 0.34 -12.61
N LEU A 292 14.67 0.85 -11.93
CA LEU A 292 14.50 1.74 -10.80
C LEU A 292 13.84 3.07 -11.21
N VAL A 293 14.25 3.68 -12.33
CA VAL A 293 13.68 4.93 -12.84
C VAL A 293 12.22 4.73 -13.28
N SER A 294 11.92 3.63 -13.99
CA SER A 294 10.55 3.34 -14.40
C SER A 294 9.62 3.09 -13.20
N SER A 295 10.15 2.52 -12.11
CA SER A 295 9.38 2.29 -10.88
C SER A 295 8.86 3.59 -10.25
N ILE A 296 9.67 4.66 -10.24
CA ILE A 296 9.28 5.96 -9.69
C ILE A 296 8.12 6.57 -10.46
N LYS A 297 8.09 6.40 -11.80
CA LYS A 297 7.00 6.90 -12.64
C LYS A 297 5.63 6.31 -12.25
N ILE A 298 5.61 5.05 -11.79
CA ILE A 298 4.37 4.33 -11.40
C ILE A 298 3.72 5.01 -10.19
N ILE A 299 4.53 5.48 -9.23
CA ILE A 299 4.03 6.01 -7.96
C ILE A 299 4.04 7.54 -7.88
N ALA A 300 4.64 8.24 -8.85
CA ALA A 300 4.81 9.70 -8.81
C ALA A 300 3.48 10.44 -8.58
N MET A 301 2.42 10.06 -9.29
CA MET A 301 1.09 10.67 -9.09
C MET A 301 0.47 10.32 -7.74
N MET A 302 0.67 9.10 -7.24
CA MET A 302 0.17 8.69 -5.93
C MET A 302 0.84 9.51 -4.82
N LEU A 303 2.16 9.70 -4.91
CA LEU A 303 2.93 10.57 -4.01
C LEU A 303 2.38 12.00 -4.00
N LEU A 304 2.16 12.58 -5.18
CA LEU A 304 1.61 13.93 -5.29
C LEU A 304 0.21 14.03 -4.66
N ILE A 305 -0.69 13.07 -4.92
CA ILE A 305 -2.03 13.06 -4.33
C ILE A 305 -1.97 12.97 -2.80
N ILE A 306 -1.10 12.11 -2.25
CA ILE A 306 -0.88 12.00 -0.80
C ILE A 306 -0.36 13.32 -0.23
N GLY A 307 0.62 13.94 -0.89
CA GLY A 307 1.13 15.26 -0.53
C GLY A 307 0.04 16.35 -0.57
N GLY A 308 -0.82 16.34 -1.59
CA GLY A 308 -1.97 17.24 -1.71
C GLY A 308 -3.01 17.02 -0.60
N GLY A 309 -3.25 15.78 -0.19
CA GLY A 309 -4.07 15.46 0.98
C GLY A 309 -3.45 16.03 2.26
N GLY A 310 -2.13 15.93 2.40
CA GLY A 310 -1.36 16.57 3.47
C GLY A 310 -1.49 18.09 3.48
N ALA A 311 -1.45 18.73 2.31
CA ALA A 311 -1.69 20.16 2.16
C ALA A 311 -3.09 20.55 2.64
N PHE A 312 -4.11 19.83 2.19
CA PHE A 312 -5.50 20.07 2.58
C PHE A 312 -5.68 19.91 4.09
N LYS A 313 -5.16 18.83 4.68
CA LYS A 313 -5.13 18.61 6.13
C LYS A 313 -4.50 19.79 6.86
N GLN A 314 -3.31 20.23 6.45
CA GLN A 314 -2.60 21.28 7.17
C GLN A 314 -3.34 22.61 7.14
N VAL A 315 -4.00 22.95 6.03
CA VAL A 315 -4.88 24.13 5.97
C VAL A 315 -6.05 24.01 6.95
N LEU A 316 -6.66 22.82 7.08
CA LEU A 316 -7.75 22.61 8.06
C LEU A 316 -7.27 22.78 9.51
N VAL A 317 -6.06 22.30 9.82
CA VAL A 317 -5.45 22.46 11.16
C VAL A 317 -5.12 23.94 11.42
N ASP A 318 -4.45 24.61 10.48
CA ASP A 318 -4.00 25.99 10.68
C ASP A 318 -5.15 27.01 10.63
N SER A 319 -6.28 26.66 9.99
CA SER A 319 -7.52 27.44 10.06
C SER A 319 -8.33 27.21 11.33
N GLY A 320 -7.93 26.27 12.20
CA GLY A 320 -8.61 25.96 13.46
C GLY A 320 -9.91 25.15 13.33
N VAL A 321 -10.15 24.54 12.16
CA VAL A 321 -11.31 23.67 11.92
C VAL A 321 -11.25 22.43 12.80
N ASP A 322 -10.05 21.89 13.02
CA ASP A 322 -9.79 20.75 13.90
C ASP A 322 -10.30 20.99 15.32
N LYS A 323 -10.03 22.17 15.90
CA LYS A 323 -10.48 22.57 17.23
C LYS A 323 -12.00 22.67 17.31
N TYR A 324 -12.64 23.19 16.26
CA TYR A 324 -14.09 23.28 16.17
C TYR A 324 -14.75 21.90 16.13
N ILE A 325 -14.18 20.97 15.35
CA ILE A 325 -14.64 19.57 15.34
C ILE A 325 -14.46 18.95 16.72
N ALA A 326 -13.27 19.09 17.33
CA ALA A 326 -12.98 18.54 18.65
C ALA A 326 -13.97 19.03 19.73
N SER A 327 -14.31 20.32 19.74
CA SER A 327 -15.23 20.89 20.74
C SER A 327 -16.65 20.34 20.61
N MET A 328 -17.18 20.16 19.39
CA MET A 328 -18.49 19.51 19.22
C MET A 328 -18.46 18.05 19.65
N MET A 329 -17.35 17.36 19.43
CA MET A 329 -17.26 15.93 19.74
C MET A 329 -17.15 15.66 21.24
N HIS A 330 -16.58 16.59 22.02
CA HIS A 330 -16.58 16.52 23.48
C HIS A 330 -17.99 16.50 24.10
N GLU A 331 -19.00 16.99 23.39
CA GLU A 331 -20.40 17.01 23.86
C GLU A 331 -21.18 15.73 23.47
N THR A 332 -20.57 14.82 22.71
CA THR A 332 -21.21 13.57 22.27
C THR A 332 -20.60 12.33 22.92
N ASN A 333 -21.46 11.41 23.40
CA ASN A 333 -21.06 10.10 23.94
C ASN A 333 -20.77 9.03 22.85
N VAL A 334 -20.55 9.44 21.60
CA VAL A 334 -20.32 8.50 20.50
C VAL A 334 -18.88 7.98 20.55
N SER A 335 -18.69 6.67 20.37
CA SER A 335 -17.35 6.07 20.31
C SER A 335 -16.50 6.75 19.22
N PRO A 336 -15.28 7.22 19.55
CA PRO A 336 -14.37 7.82 18.57
C PRO A 336 -14.06 6.90 17.38
N LEU A 337 -14.06 5.57 17.59
CA LEU A 337 -13.81 4.59 16.54
C LEU A 337 -14.97 4.53 15.53
N LEU A 338 -16.22 4.47 16.01
CA LEU A 338 -17.39 4.46 15.14
C LEU A 338 -17.54 5.76 14.37
N MET A 339 -17.17 6.87 15.01
CA MET A 339 -17.21 8.19 14.42
C MET A 339 -16.16 8.35 13.32
N ALA A 340 -14.90 8.03 13.61
CA ALA A 340 -13.82 8.05 12.61
C ALA A 340 -14.15 7.14 11.42
N TRP A 341 -14.69 5.95 11.69
CA TRP A 341 -15.15 5.04 10.64
C TRP A 341 -16.30 5.62 9.82
N SER A 342 -17.31 6.22 10.46
CA SER A 342 -18.48 6.79 9.76
C SER A 342 -18.10 7.97 8.88
N ILE A 343 -17.25 8.88 9.38
CA ILE A 343 -16.73 10.00 8.61
C ILE A 343 -15.92 9.48 7.41
N ALA A 344 -15.03 8.50 7.64
CA ALA A 344 -14.26 7.89 6.57
C ALA A 344 -15.17 7.19 5.54
N ALA A 345 -16.24 6.51 5.97
CA ALA A 345 -17.18 5.82 5.09
C ALA A 345 -18.00 6.78 4.22
N VAL A 346 -18.38 7.96 4.74
CA VAL A 346 -19.12 8.98 3.98
C VAL A 346 -18.22 9.71 2.97
N LEU A 347 -16.93 9.86 3.26
CA LEU A 347 -15.96 10.53 2.39
C LEU A 347 -15.36 9.63 1.30
N ARG A 348 -15.63 8.31 1.33
CA ARG A 348 -15.07 7.31 0.41
C ARG A 348 -15.99 7.04 -0.76
#